data_AF-A0A6P2KIS6-F1
#
_entry.id   AF-A0A6P2KIS6-F1
#
_cell.length_a   1.000
_cell.length_b   1.000
_cell.length_c   1.000
_cell.angle_alpha   90.00
_cell.angle_beta   90.00
_cell.angle_gamma   90.00
#
_symmetry.space_group_name_H-M   'P 1'
#
loop_
_entity.id
_entity.type
_entity.pdbx_description
1 polymer ?
#
loop_
_entity_poly.entity_id
_entity_poly.type
_entity_poly.pdbx_seq_one_letter_code
_entity_poly.pdbx_strand_id
1 'polypeptide(L)'
;MRIGAALRALLPGRARHDADAMAASDAPAAWGAYARRIAQWLRATLDGDDAAVCRLRAGIEHWAGERAEAGDDSPVLPVRAWLDRYGHVTCVDSGAAGPPALDAALYAALVGRAVGAAPPRGMAQPLVLRMTLTDAR
;
A
#
# COMPACT_ATOMS: atom_id res chain seq x y z
N MET A 1 -10.87 -10.41 -17.69
CA MET A 1 -10.09 -9.16 -17.75
C MET A 1 -8.84 -9.32 -16.90
N ARG A 2 -7.65 -9.02 -17.43
CA ARG A 2 -6.38 -9.08 -16.68
C ARG A 2 -5.99 -7.65 -16.30
N ILE A 3 -6.11 -7.32 -15.01
CA ILE A 3 -5.77 -6.00 -14.49
C ILE A 3 -4.25 -5.96 -14.32
N GLY A 4 -3.56 -5.31 -15.26
CA GLY A 4 -2.14 -5.00 -15.12
C GLY A 4 -2.03 -3.70 -14.35
N ALA A 5 -1.42 -3.72 -13.18
CA ALA A 5 -1.34 -2.51 -12.36
C ALA A 5 0.11 -2.15 -12.07
N ALA A 6 0.50 -0.99 -12.59
CA ALA A 6 1.86 -0.47 -12.58
C ALA A 6 2.09 0.36 -11.32
N LEU A 7 3.02 -0.08 -10.46
CA LEU A 7 3.36 0.63 -9.23
C LEU A 7 4.58 1.52 -9.48
N ARG A 8 4.39 2.84 -9.44
CA ARG A 8 5.49 3.80 -9.60
C ARG A 8 5.92 4.35 -8.24
N ALA A 9 7.11 3.96 -7.79
CA ALA A 9 7.73 4.51 -6.60
C ALA A 9 8.24 5.94 -6.88
N LEU A 10 7.65 6.91 -6.23
CA LEU A 10 8.13 8.30 -6.12
C LEU A 10 8.18 8.66 -4.63
N LEU A 11 9.28 9.29 -4.24
CA LEU A 11 9.63 9.67 -2.87
C LEU A 11 8.70 10.82 -2.41
N PRO A 12 8.24 10.85 -1.15
CA PRO A 12 7.38 11.93 -0.66
C PRO A 12 8.14 13.25 -0.48
N GLY A 13 7.50 14.33 -0.91
CA GLY A 13 7.82 15.71 -0.53
C GLY A 13 7.42 16.00 0.92
N ARG A 14 8.21 16.89 1.55
CA ARG A 14 8.28 17.24 2.97
C ARG A 14 6.96 17.68 3.62
N ALA A 15 6.70 17.16 4.81
CA ALA A 15 6.19 17.94 5.94
C ALA A 15 7.22 17.82 7.09
N ARG A 16 7.63 18.97 7.65
CA ARG A 16 8.64 19.08 8.70
C ARG A 16 8.18 18.34 9.97
N HIS A 17 8.92 17.31 10.34
CA HIS A 17 9.25 17.02 11.74
C HIS A 17 10.78 16.90 11.80
N ASP A 18 11.40 17.84 12.50
CA ASP A 18 12.82 17.81 12.85
C ASP A 18 13.04 16.73 13.92
N ALA A 19 13.38 15.53 13.46
CA ALA A 19 14.26 14.55 14.10
C ALA A 19 14.49 13.42 13.08
N ASP A 20 15.58 13.53 12.32
CA ASP A 20 16.13 12.49 11.45
C ASP A 20 15.17 11.83 10.45
N ALA A 21 14.44 12.65 9.70
CA ALA A 21 13.92 12.20 8.41
C ALA A 21 15.10 12.10 7.43
N MET A 22 15.84 10.98 7.48
CA MET A 22 16.78 10.60 6.42
C MET A 22 16.08 10.83 5.09
N ALA A 23 16.60 11.77 4.30
CA ALA A 23 16.12 12.00 2.96
C ALA A 23 16.10 10.63 2.26
N ALA A 24 15.03 10.30 1.54
CA ALA A 24 14.84 8.96 1.01
C ALA A 24 15.93 8.50 -0.01
N SER A 25 16.95 9.34 -0.26
CA SER A 25 18.20 9.05 -0.96
C SER A 25 19.31 8.44 -0.08
N ASP A 26 19.21 8.50 1.25
CA ASP A 26 20.13 7.86 2.23
C ASP A 26 19.59 6.53 2.77
N ALA A 27 18.37 6.15 2.38
CA ALA A 27 17.80 4.88 2.77
C ALA A 27 18.67 3.72 2.23
N PRO A 28 19.09 2.76 3.08
CA PRO A 28 19.82 1.58 2.63
C PRO A 28 19.13 0.90 1.45
N ALA A 29 19.90 0.47 0.45
CA ALA A 29 19.37 -0.19 -0.76
C ALA A 29 18.45 -1.40 -0.42
N ALA A 30 18.72 -2.06 0.72
CA ALA A 30 17.89 -3.14 1.26
C ALA A 30 16.44 -2.71 1.54
N TRP A 31 16.20 -1.47 1.97
CA TRP A 31 14.87 -0.94 2.25
C TRP A 31 14.07 -0.77 0.96
N GLY A 32 14.70 -0.24 -0.10
CA GLY A 32 14.08 -0.13 -1.41
C GLY A 32 13.77 -1.49 -2.03
N ALA A 33 14.67 -2.47 -1.87
CA ALA A 33 14.44 -3.85 -2.30
C ALA A 33 13.26 -4.49 -1.56
N TYR A 34 13.18 -4.27 -0.24
CA TYR A 34 12.08 -4.76 0.57
C TYR A 34 10.75 -4.10 0.17
N ALA A 35 10.70 -2.78 -0.01
CA ALA A 35 9.49 -2.08 -0.47
C ALA A 35 8.97 -2.62 -1.80
N ARG A 36 9.85 -2.92 -2.76
CA ARG A 36 9.47 -3.56 -4.04
C ARG A 36 8.91 -4.96 -3.84
N ARG A 37 9.50 -5.76 -2.93
CA ARG A 37 8.96 -7.08 -2.57
C ARG A 37 7.55 -6.97 -2.00
N ILE A 38 7.32 -6.04 -1.07
CA ILE A 38 5.98 -5.86 -0.48
C ILE A 38 4.96 -5.39 -1.53
N ALA A 39 5.36 -4.52 -2.47
CA ALA A 39 4.50 -4.14 -3.58
C ALA A 39 4.11 -5.33 -4.47
N GLN A 40 5.05 -6.23 -4.77
CA GLN A 40 4.77 -7.46 -5.52
C GLN A 40 3.88 -8.42 -4.73
N TRP A 41 4.11 -8.57 -3.42
CA TRP A 41 3.28 -9.37 -2.53
C TRP A 41 1.84 -8.83 -2.44
N LEU A 42 1.67 -7.51 -2.33
CA LEU A 42 0.34 -6.89 -2.29
C LEU A 42 -0.38 -7.10 -3.61
N ARG A 43 0.31 -6.96 -4.75
CA ARG A 43 -0.26 -7.27 -6.08
C ARG A 43 -0.75 -8.71 -6.14
N ALA A 44 0.12 -9.68 -5.84
CA ALA A 44 -0.24 -11.09 -5.86
C ALA A 44 -1.37 -11.43 -4.87
N THR A 45 -1.42 -10.74 -3.72
CA THR A 45 -2.50 -10.86 -2.75
C THR A 45 -3.83 -10.37 -3.33
N LEU A 46 -3.83 -9.21 -4.00
CA LEU A 46 -5.02 -8.64 -4.62
C LEU A 46 -5.51 -9.43 -5.83
N ASP A 47 -4.62 -10.12 -6.52
CA ASP A 47 -4.96 -11.02 -7.62
C ASP A 47 -5.60 -12.33 -7.14
N GLY A 48 -5.65 -12.58 -5.83
CA GLY A 48 -6.33 -13.73 -5.24
C GLY A 48 -7.86 -13.57 -5.16
N ASP A 49 -8.54 -14.70 -4.93
CA ASP A 49 -10.02 -14.79 -4.96
C ASP A 49 -10.67 -15.02 -3.59
N ASP A 50 -9.92 -14.85 -2.49
CA ASP A 50 -10.51 -14.89 -1.15
C ASP A 50 -11.55 -13.77 -0.95
N ALA A 51 -12.61 -14.05 -0.20
CA ALA A 51 -13.73 -13.14 -0.02
C ALA A 51 -13.32 -11.78 0.59
N ALA A 52 -12.32 -11.73 1.47
CA ALA A 52 -11.83 -10.46 2.00
C ALA A 52 -11.06 -9.66 0.93
N VAL A 53 -10.28 -10.34 0.09
CA VAL A 53 -9.57 -9.73 -1.05
C VAL A 53 -10.55 -9.18 -2.09
N CYS A 54 -11.57 -9.94 -2.45
CA CYS A 54 -12.61 -9.50 -3.37
C CYS A 54 -13.34 -8.25 -2.86
N ARG A 55 -13.68 -8.21 -1.56
CA ARG A 55 -14.27 -7.03 -0.92
C ARG A 55 -13.33 -5.82 -0.94
N LEU A 56 -12.04 -6.02 -0.68
CA LEU A 56 -11.05 -4.96 -0.78
C LEU A 56 -10.95 -4.41 -2.22
N ARG A 57 -10.88 -5.28 -3.24
CA ARG A 57 -10.86 -4.84 -4.65
C ARG A 57 -12.07 -4.00 -5.00
N ALA A 58 -13.27 -4.47 -4.67
CA ALA A 58 -14.51 -3.72 -4.90
C ALA A 58 -14.54 -2.37 -4.16
N GLY A 59 -14.01 -2.33 -2.92
CA GLY A 59 -13.89 -1.09 -2.16
C GLY A 59 -12.93 -0.07 -2.78
N ILE A 60 -11.79 -0.53 -3.31
CA ILE A 60 -10.83 0.32 -4.01
C ILE A 60 -11.44 0.86 -5.32
N GLU A 61 -12.12 0.01 -6.09
CA GLU A 61 -12.79 0.39 -7.33
C GLU A 61 -13.90 1.43 -7.06
N HIS A 62 -14.72 1.21 -6.04
CA HIS A 62 -15.76 2.15 -5.63
C HIS A 62 -15.17 3.50 -5.24
N TRP A 63 -14.16 3.52 -4.36
CA TRP A 63 -13.46 4.73 -3.98
C TRP A 63 -12.85 5.46 -5.18
N ALA A 64 -12.21 4.74 -6.11
CA ALA A 64 -11.63 5.33 -7.31
C ALA A 64 -12.71 5.96 -8.21
N GLY A 65 -13.88 5.31 -8.33
CA GLY A 65 -15.05 5.86 -9.02
C GLY A 65 -15.53 7.17 -8.40
N GLU A 66 -15.69 7.21 -7.07
CA GLU A 66 -16.07 8.45 -6.36
C GLU A 66 -15.05 9.59 -6.58
N ARG A 67 -13.75 9.26 -6.63
CA ARG A 67 -12.70 10.24 -6.92
C ARG A 67 -12.75 10.75 -8.36
N ALA A 68 -13.00 9.87 -9.33
CA ALA A 68 -13.15 10.26 -10.73
C ALA A 68 -14.36 11.19 -10.93
N GLU A 69 -15.51 10.89 -10.30
CA GLU A 69 -16.69 11.77 -10.33
C GLU A 69 -16.41 13.14 -9.69
N ALA A 70 -15.49 13.20 -8.73
CA ALA A 70 -15.00 14.44 -8.12
C ALA A 70 -13.91 15.16 -8.93
N GLY A 71 -13.54 14.64 -10.12
CA GLY A 71 -12.56 15.22 -11.04
C GLY A 71 -11.11 14.80 -10.81
N ASP A 72 -10.85 13.75 -10.02
CA ASP A 72 -9.53 13.12 -9.87
C ASP A 72 -9.43 11.89 -10.77
N ASP A 73 -8.96 12.08 -12.01
CA ASP A 73 -8.88 11.03 -13.05
C ASP A 73 -7.83 9.94 -12.79
N SER A 74 -6.93 10.16 -11.82
CA SER A 74 -5.86 9.20 -11.50
C SER A 74 -5.62 9.16 -9.98
N PRO A 75 -6.61 8.69 -9.21
CA PRO A 75 -6.54 8.75 -7.76
C PRO A 75 -5.48 7.79 -7.25
N VAL A 76 -4.67 8.27 -6.30
CA VAL A 76 -3.62 7.48 -5.64
C VAL A 76 -4.06 7.14 -4.23
N LEU A 77 -4.26 5.85 -3.94
CA LEU A 77 -4.56 5.38 -2.60
C LEU A 77 -3.24 5.05 -1.88
N PRO A 78 -2.82 5.83 -0.87
CA PRO A 78 -1.74 5.40 0.01
C PRO A 78 -2.26 4.25 0.89
N VAL A 79 -1.48 3.19 1.02
CA VAL A 79 -1.69 2.11 1.98
C VAL A 79 -0.49 2.06 2.89
N ARG A 80 -0.71 2.34 4.17
CA ARG A 80 0.31 2.32 5.23
C ARG A 80 0.24 0.95 5.90
N ALA A 81 1.37 0.26 5.94
CA ALA A 81 1.45 -1.08 6.52
C ALA A 81 2.53 -1.15 7.60
N TRP A 82 2.18 -1.78 8.71
CA TRP A 82 3.12 -2.14 9.77
C TRP A 82 3.34 -3.64 9.74
N LEU A 83 4.59 -4.05 9.96
CA LEU A 83 4.99 -5.44 9.97
C LEU A 83 5.77 -5.77 11.25
N ASP A 84 5.51 -6.94 11.81
CA ASP A 84 6.31 -7.47 12.90
C ASP A 84 7.73 -7.87 12.43
N ARG A 85 8.56 -8.30 13.40
CA ARG A 85 9.93 -8.75 13.14
C ARG A 85 10.03 -10.03 12.30
N TYR A 86 8.91 -10.71 12.03
CA TYR A 86 8.83 -11.92 11.22
C TYR A 86 8.23 -11.65 9.84
N GLY A 87 7.73 -10.44 9.59
CA GLY A 87 7.08 -10.07 8.33
C GLY A 87 5.58 -10.37 8.28
N HIS A 88 4.90 -10.48 9.42
CA HIS A 88 3.45 -10.49 9.45
C HIS A 88 2.93 -9.06 9.46
N VAL A 89 1.91 -8.80 8.66
CA VAL A 89 1.20 -7.52 8.69
C VAL A 89 0.43 -7.40 10.00
N THR A 90 0.73 -6.38 10.80
CA THR A 90 0.10 -6.16 12.12
C THR A 90 -0.94 -5.06 12.10
N CYS A 91 -0.81 -4.10 11.18
CA CYS A 91 -1.74 -2.99 11.02
C CYS A 91 -1.69 -2.49 9.58
N VAL A 92 -2.84 -2.02 9.08
CA VAL A 92 -2.97 -1.33 7.80
C VAL A 92 -3.99 -0.20 7.89
N ASP A 93 -3.71 0.91 7.21
CA ASP A 93 -4.67 2.00 6.98
C ASP A 93 -4.42 2.70 5.64
N SER A 94 -5.41 3.43 5.15
CA SER A 94 -5.34 4.22 3.92
C SER A 94 -5.01 5.70 4.14
N GLY A 95 -4.56 6.06 5.36
CA GLY A 95 -4.39 7.44 5.79
C GLY A 95 -5.69 8.26 5.68
N ALA A 96 -5.56 9.58 5.60
CA ALA A 96 -6.71 10.48 5.45
C ALA A 96 -7.39 10.41 4.07
N ALA A 97 -6.89 9.58 3.15
CA ALA A 97 -7.34 9.53 1.77
C ALA A 97 -8.49 8.54 1.54
N GLY A 98 -8.56 7.47 2.32
CA GLY A 98 -9.60 6.45 2.18
C GLY A 98 -10.69 6.57 3.23
N PRO A 99 -11.92 6.13 2.91
CA PRO A 99 -13.02 6.09 3.86
C PRO A 99 -12.83 4.94 4.87
N PRO A 100 -13.45 5.01 6.07
CA PRO A 100 -13.33 3.97 7.09
C PRO A 100 -13.74 2.55 6.62
N ALA A 101 -14.67 2.46 5.68
CA ALA A 101 -15.07 1.17 5.09
C ALA A 101 -13.93 0.51 4.29
N LEU A 102 -13.09 1.32 3.63
CA LEU A 102 -11.92 0.84 2.90
C LEU A 102 -10.82 0.37 3.87
N ASP A 103 -10.62 1.08 4.98
CA ASP A 103 -9.71 0.65 6.06
C ASP A 103 -10.14 -0.69 6.68
N ALA A 104 -11.45 -0.88 6.90
CA ALA A 104 -11.98 -2.15 7.39
C ALA A 104 -11.73 -3.30 6.38
N ALA A 105 -11.88 -3.04 5.08
CA ALA A 105 -11.59 -4.01 4.04
C ALA A 105 -10.08 -4.32 3.94
N LEU A 106 -9.22 -3.30 4.05
CA LEU A 106 -7.76 -3.47 4.13
C LEU A 106 -7.39 -4.35 5.32
N TYR A 107 -7.93 -4.05 6.50
CA TYR A 107 -7.68 -4.82 7.71
C TYR A 107 -8.05 -6.29 7.53
N ALA A 108 -9.27 -6.55 7.08
CA ALA A 108 -9.77 -7.91 6.88
C ALA A 108 -8.98 -8.71 5.83
N ALA A 109 -8.49 -8.04 4.79
CA ALA A 109 -7.75 -8.69 3.71
C ALA A 109 -6.27 -8.94 4.05
N LEU A 110 -5.63 -8.07 4.82
CA LEU A 110 -4.16 -8.04 4.93
C LEU A 110 -3.61 -8.39 6.32
N VAL A 111 -4.30 -8.02 7.41
CA VAL A 111 -3.74 -8.23 8.76
C VAL A 111 -3.61 -9.72 9.08
N GLY A 112 -2.49 -10.09 9.68
CA GLY A 112 -2.12 -11.47 10.00
C GLY A 112 -1.46 -12.23 8.85
N ARG A 113 -1.49 -11.72 7.61
CA ARG A 113 -0.81 -12.38 6.49
C ARG A 113 0.70 -12.20 6.60
N ALA A 114 1.43 -13.27 6.28
CA ALA A 114 2.88 -13.26 6.15
C ALA A 114 3.29 -12.76 4.77
N VAL A 115 4.25 -11.83 4.72
CA VAL A 115 4.84 -11.33 3.47
C VAL A 115 6.07 -12.15 3.03
N GLY A 116 6.41 -13.19 3.79
CA GLY A 116 7.49 -14.14 3.49
C GLY A 116 8.90 -13.63 3.79
N ALA A 117 9.05 -12.43 4.36
CA ALA A 117 10.33 -11.89 4.79
C ALA A 117 10.17 -10.85 5.90
N ALA A 118 11.09 -10.82 6.85
CA ALA A 118 11.16 -9.77 7.86
C ALA A 118 11.60 -8.42 7.27
N PRO A 119 11.14 -7.29 7.82
CA PRO A 119 11.69 -5.97 7.50
C PRO A 119 13.20 -5.91 7.75
N PRO A 120 13.99 -5.30 6.86
CA PRO A 120 15.41 -5.01 7.12
C PRO A 120 15.61 -4.27 8.43
N ARG A 121 16.74 -4.54 9.10
CA ARG A 121 17.09 -3.88 10.37
C ARG A 121 17.05 -2.35 10.21
N GLY A 122 16.41 -1.69 11.18
CA GLY A 122 16.31 -0.23 11.23
C GLY A 122 15.35 0.38 10.22
N MET A 123 14.63 -0.43 9.41
CA MET A 123 13.67 0.09 8.44
C MET A 123 12.54 0.84 9.13
N ALA A 124 12.35 2.10 8.75
CA ALA A 124 11.26 2.93 9.24
C ALA A 124 9.90 2.35 8.84
N GLN A 125 8.94 2.44 9.76
CA GLN A 125 7.55 2.05 9.55
C GLN A 125 6.62 3.21 9.88
N PRO A 126 5.42 3.30 9.26
CA PRO A 126 4.85 2.36 8.30
C PRO A 126 5.55 2.36 6.95
N LEU A 127 5.50 1.22 6.26
CA LEU A 127 5.75 1.20 4.82
C LEU A 127 4.55 1.83 4.11
N VAL A 128 4.79 2.84 3.28
CA VAL A 128 3.73 3.49 2.48
C VAL A 128 3.79 2.96 1.05
N LEU A 129 2.80 2.15 0.68
CA LEU A 129 2.57 1.65 -0.66
C LEU A 129 1.59 2.61 -1.35
N ARG A 130 1.81 2.93 -2.63
CA ARG A 130 0.89 3.79 -3.39
C ARG A 130 0.23 2.96 -4.47
N MET A 131 -1.08 2.84 -4.37
CA MET A 131 -1.90 2.10 -5.32
C MET A 131 -2.54 3.07 -6.30
N THR A 132 -2.32 2.80 -7.57
CA THR A 132 -3.00 3.45 -8.68
C THR A 132 -3.88 2.40 -9.36
N LEU A 133 -5.15 2.73 -9.57
CA LEU A 133 -5.93 1.98 -10.56
C LEU A 133 -5.46 2.43 -11.94
N THR A 134 -5.10 1.46 -12.77
CA THR A 134 -4.84 1.71 -14.18
C THR A 134 -5.99 1.07 -14.91
N ASP A 135 -6.77 1.87 -15.62
CA ASP A 135 -7.84 1.36 -16.47
C ASP A 135 -7.20 0.41 -17.50
N ALA A 136 -7.59 -0.87 -17.43
CA ALA A 136 -7.21 -1.83 -18.45
C ALA A 136 -8.16 -1.60 -19.64
N ARG A 137 -7.82 -0.63 -20.48
CA ARG A 137 -8.43 -0.48 -21.81
C ARG A 137 -8.28 -1.75 -22.64
#